data_AF-A0A847NVS6-F1
#
_entry.id   AF-A0A847NVS6-F1
#
_cell.length_a   1.000
_cell.length_b   1.000
_cell.length_c   1.000
_cell.angle_alpha   90.00
_cell.angle_beta   90.00
_cell.angle_gamma   90.00
#
_symmetry.space_group_name_H-M   'P 1'
#
loop_
_entity.id
_entity.type
_entity.pdbx_description
1 polymer ?
#
loop_
_entity_poly.entity_id
_entity_poly.type
_entity_poly.pdbx_seq_one_letter_code
_entity_poly.pdbx_strand_id
1 'polypeptide(L)'
;MQKNASSLNCISSILLIVIFGFCSNSIADTLIPADNPQINYYGRFDMSDPSKPVFNWSGTVIEANFPGPTIGMKMSHNNAWYDIEIDGQIDTVINCGSNQKHIFSTGLSTSMHTLRIILRSEDHYSKATFGGLYLADGKSLGEAPAKPSRKIEFLGDSHSAGYGVESPERTCDPQSLHRFTSANKAFPMLITRALHAQSIILGCSGKGVVRNFNDPNNRSDKPYSYYYERLFGDDSDQKWDFTSWIPDLVVICLGTNDFSTYPHPDEAVFMENYHKLLDQIITNYPSAKISCVSTTDEKVKRLVKEVVEKENNSLNHPQVFEASYPPYVENTGCDWHPSMADNVAIASSIIDTIMVKLSWDTATTKITFATNGKRNLQPDRIAVKSSGSRISFTIGSMDLKHNTVYLTSINGKRIAQTIPDFNGKGEFPISSLPDGMYIIGNKNLGWTKVTTFPAGRQ
;
A
#
# COMPACT_ATOMS: atom_id res chain seq x y z
N MET A 1 90.93 -3.27 49.44
CA MET A 1 89.78 -2.71 48.68
C MET A 1 89.42 -3.71 47.57
N GLN A 2 88.13 -4.08 47.52
CA GLN A 2 87.30 -4.77 46.50
C GLN A 2 88.01 -5.57 45.37
N LYS A 3 87.89 -6.91 45.31
CA LYS A 3 86.76 -7.77 44.89
C LYS A 3 86.28 -7.56 43.44
N ASN A 4 86.72 -8.46 42.55
CA ASN A 4 86.04 -8.81 41.29
C ASN A 4 85.10 -10.00 41.53
N ALA A 5 83.83 -9.86 41.19
CA ALA A 5 82.93 -10.98 40.93
C ALA A 5 81.86 -10.55 39.93
N SER A 6 81.75 -11.35 38.88
CA SER A 6 80.79 -11.35 37.78
C SER A 6 79.34 -11.56 38.21
N SER A 7 78.40 -10.92 37.53
CA SER A 7 77.01 -11.36 37.47
C SER A 7 76.46 -11.32 36.04
N LEU A 8 76.05 -12.51 35.57
CA LEU A 8 75.13 -12.72 34.47
C LEU A 8 73.76 -12.11 34.80
N ASN A 9 73.08 -11.55 33.80
CA ASN A 9 71.62 -11.44 33.83
C ASN A 9 71.03 -11.92 32.50
N CYS A 10 70.31 -13.05 32.58
CA CYS A 10 69.40 -13.55 31.56
C CYS A 10 68.20 -12.61 31.42
N ILE A 11 67.86 -12.23 30.19
CA ILE A 11 66.58 -11.59 29.87
C ILE A 11 65.72 -12.64 29.16
N SER A 12 64.70 -13.14 29.85
CA SER A 12 63.63 -13.95 29.24
C SER A 12 62.72 -13.04 28.43
N SER A 13 62.68 -13.23 27.12
CA SER A 13 61.68 -12.62 26.24
C SER A 13 60.37 -13.40 26.33
N ILE A 14 59.33 -12.79 26.90
CA ILE A 14 57.95 -13.28 26.84
C ILE A 14 57.41 -12.95 25.45
N LEU A 15 57.20 -13.98 24.63
CA LEU A 15 56.57 -13.87 23.32
C LEU A 15 55.05 -13.77 23.53
N LEU A 16 54.50 -12.55 23.44
CA LEU A 16 53.05 -12.32 23.45
C LEU A 16 52.49 -12.73 22.08
N ILE A 17 51.91 -13.93 21.98
CA ILE A 17 51.18 -14.37 20.78
C ILE A 17 49.84 -13.63 20.79
N VAL A 18 49.78 -12.51 20.08
CA VAL A 18 48.51 -11.85 19.72
C VAL A 18 47.86 -12.72 18.64
N ILE A 19 46.88 -13.54 19.05
CA ILE A 19 45.97 -14.20 18.12
C ILE A 19 45.10 -13.10 17.51
N PHE A 20 45.54 -12.55 16.37
CA PHE A 20 44.62 -11.86 15.47
C PHE A 20 43.62 -12.91 14.97
N GLY A 21 42.46 -12.96 15.62
CA GLY A 21 41.29 -13.57 15.01
C GLY A 21 41.06 -12.85 13.69
N PHE A 22 41.40 -13.50 12.58
CA PHE A 22 40.92 -13.10 11.27
C PHE A 22 39.40 -13.26 11.31
N CYS A 23 38.69 -12.18 11.59
CA CYS A 23 37.32 -12.02 11.09
C CYS A 23 37.46 -11.95 9.57
N SER A 24 37.35 -13.10 8.92
CA SER A 24 37.07 -13.16 7.49
C SER A 24 35.74 -12.44 7.27
N ASN A 25 35.82 -11.19 6.80
CA ASN A 25 34.70 -10.53 6.16
C ASN A 25 34.40 -11.35 4.89
N SER A 26 33.51 -12.33 5.01
CA SER A 26 33.00 -13.09 3.88
C SER A 26 32.16 -12.12 3.04
N ILE A 27 32.75 -11.61 1.95
CA ILE A 27 32.02 -10.88 0.91
C ILE A 27 31.93 -11.78 -0.34
N ALA A 28 31.64 -13.06 -0.13
CA ALA A 28 30.93 -13.82 -1.15
C ALA A 28 29.46 -13.84 -0.71
N ASP A 29 28.58 -13.41 -1.62
CA ASP A 29 27.14 -13.47 -1.40
C ASP A 29 26.58 -14.50 -2.37
N THR A 30 25.81 -15.46 -1.85
CA THR A 30 25.10 -16.45 -2.67
C THR A 30 23.93 -15.77 -3.38
N LEU A 31 23.92 -15.80 -4.71
CA LEU A 31 22.79 -15.30 -5.51
C LEU A 31 21.71 -16.38 -5.58
N ILE A 32 20.57 -16.11 -4.97
CA ILE A 32 19.33 -16.86 -5.14
C ILE A 32 18.62 -16.31 -6.38
N PRO A 33 18.33 -17.13 -7.41
CA PRO A 33 17.76 -16.65 -8.67
C PRO A 33 16.31 -16.15 -8.49
N ALA A 34 15.86 -15.30 -9.42
CA ALA A 34 14.53 -14.68 -9.36
C ALA A 34 13.39 -15.70 -9.50
N ASP A 35 13.60 -16.82 -10.19
CA ASP A 35 12.59 -17.88 -10.34
C ASP A 35 12.46 -18.79 -9.12
N ASN A 36 13.16 -18.49 -8.02
CA ASN A 36 13.04 -19.26 -6.79
C ASN A 36 11.61 -19.20 -6.23
N PRO A 37 10.95 -20.34 -5.96
CA PRO A 37 9.56 -20.39 -5.53
C PRO A 37 9.31 -19.77 -4.15
N GLN A 38 10.37 -19.47 -3.39
CA GLN A 38 10.28 -18.80 -2.09
C GLN A 38 10.19 -17.27 -2.21
N ILE A 39 10.17 -16.73 -3.43
CA ILE A 39 10.01 -15.30 -3.71
C ILE A 39 8.58 -15.02 -4.18
N ASN A 40 7.88 -14.15 -3.46
CA ASN A 40 6.58 -13.63 -3.84
C ASN A 40 6.71 -12.36 -4.69
N TYR A 41 5.89 -12.29 -5.73
CA TYR A 41 5.74 -11.14 -6.61
C TYR A 41 4.30 -10.60 -6.50
N TYR A 42 4.18 -9.28 -6.33
CA TYR A 42 2.91 -8.54 -6.32
C TYR A 42 3.01 -7.31 -7.23
N GLY A 43 2.17 -7.23 -8.26
CA GLY A 43 2.28 -6.24 -9.33
C GLY A 43 2.08 -6.88 -10.70
N ARG A 44 2.18 -6.07 -11.76
CA ARG A 44 2.22 -6.58 -13.14
C ARG A 44 3.66 -6.87 -13.54
N PHE A 45 3.98 -8.14 -13.72
CA PHE A 45 5.30 -8.62 -14.14
C PHE A 45 5.21 -9.34 -15.47
N ASP A 46 6.16 -9.08 -16.36
CA ASP A 46 6.48 -10.00 -17.45
C ASP A 46 7.25 -11.19 -16.86
N MET A 47 6.62 -12.36 -16.87
CA MET A 47 7.18 -13.61 -16.37
C MET A 47 7.56 -14.57 -17.53
N SER A 48 7.67 -14.08 -18.76
CA SER A 48 8.05 -14.90 -19.92
C SER A 48 9.45 -15.51 -19.81
N ASP A 49 10.38 -14.80 -19.14
CA ASP A 49 11.63 -15.35 -18.59
C ASP A 49 11.57 -15.23 -17.05
N PRO A 50 11.15 -16.29 -16.32
CA PRO A 50 11.04 -16.26 -14.86
C PRO A 50 12.36 -15.98 -14.14
N SER A 51 13.51 -16.18 -14.80
CA SER A 51 14.83 -15.88 -14.23
C SER A 51 15.16 -14.37 -14.26
N LYS A 52 14.37 -13.58 -15.00
CA LYS A 52 14.54 -12.13 -15.22
C LYS A 52 13.20 -11.39 -15.32
N PRO A 53 12.34 -11.44 -14.30
CA PRO A 53 11.04 -10.79 -14.35
C PRO A 53 11.18 -9.26 -14.55
N VAL A 54 10.32 -8.71 -15.41
CA VAL A 54 10.34 -7.29 -15.82
C VAL A 54 9.07 -6.58 -15.35
N PHE A 55 9.19 -5.35 -14.86
CA PHE A 55 8.07 -4.54 -14.35
C PHE A 55 8.40 -3.03 -14.37
N ASN A 56 7.39 -2.16 -14.35
CA ASN A 56 7.58 -0.71 -14.18
C ASN A 56 6.47 0.03 -13.43
N TRP A 57 5.35 -0.64 -13.10
CA TRP A 57 4.30 -0.02 -12.30
C TRP A 57 4.75 0.20 -10.85
N SER A 58 4.63 1.43 -10.36
CA SER A 58 4.91 1.80 -8.98
C SER A 58 4.08 0.97 -7.99
N GLY A 59 4.61 0.75 -6.79
CA GLY A 59 3.98 -0.08 -5.76
C GLY A 59 4.15 -1.58 -6.00
N THR A 60 4.83 -2.00 -7.07
CA THR A 60 5.27 -3.39 -7.25
C THR A 60 6.13 -3.85 -6.07
N VAL A 61 5.86 -5.05 -5.56
CA VAL A 61 6.54 -5.63 -4.40
C VAL A 61 7.16 -6.99 -4.73
N ILE A 62 8.41 -7.18 -4.30
CA ILE A 62 9.09 -8.48 -4.23
C ILE A 62 9.30 -8.80 -2.75
N GLU A 63 8.92 -10.00 -2.32
CA GLU A 63 8.91 -10.38 -0.90
C GLU A 63 9.47 -11.78 -0.68
N ALA A 64 10.29 -11.97 0.35
CA ALA A 64 10.86 -13.27 0.72
C ALA A 64 11.24 -13.31 2.21
N ASN A 65 11.28 -14.52 2.78
CA ASN A 65 11.90 -14.75 4.08
C ASN A 65 13.36 -15.20 3.91
N PHE A 66 14.26 -14.67 4.71
CA PHE A 66 15.68 -15.00 4.63
C PHE A 66 16.34 -15.06 6.03
N PRO A 67 17.33 -15.93 6.24
CA PRO A 67 18.18 -15.86 7.42
C PRO A 67 19.22 -14.75 7.25
N GLY A 68 19.44 -13.92 8.27
CA GLY A 68 20.53 -12.95 8.27
C GLY A 68 21.93 -13.61 8.24
N PRO A 69 23.02 -12.82 8.23
CA PRO A 69 23.08 -11.41 8.63
C PRO A 69 23.06 -10.40 7.47
N THR A 70 23.03 -10.87 6.22
CA THR A 70 23.21 -10.04 5.02
C THR A 70 22.11 -10.31 4.01
N ILE A 71 21.62 -9.23 3.40
CA ILE A 71 20.66 -9.28 2.29
C ILE A 71 20.98 -8.20 1.26
N GLY A 72 20.77 -8.55 0.00
CA GLY A 72 20.82 -7.63 -1.12
C GLY A 72 19.98 -8.09 -2.29
N MET A 73 19.98 -7.31 -3.36
CA MET A 73 19.25 -7.62 -4.59
C MET A 73 20.14 -7.50 -5.82
N LYS A 74 19.83 -8.31 -6.82
CA LYS A 74 20.27 -8.08 -8.20
C LYS A 74 19.15 -7.37 -8.96
N MET A 75 19.31 -6.10 -9.29
CA MET A 75 18.28 -5.29 -9.93
C MET A 75 18.90 -4.32 -10.93
N SER A 76 18.34 -4.21 -12.13
CA SER A 76 18.64 -3.14 -13.08
C SER A 76 17.36 -2.37 -13.35
N HIS A 77 17.33 -1.08 -13.00
CA HIS A 77 16.21 -0.20 -13.28
C HIS A 77 16.79 1.22 -13.32
N ASN A 78 16.79 1.86 -14.49
CA ASN A 78 17.34 3.21 -14.60
C ASN A 78 16.35 4.21 -14.01
N ASN A 79 16.81 5.17 -13.21
CA ASN A 79 15.98 6.26 -12.71
C ASN A 79 14.76 5.76 -11.91
N ALA A 80 15.02 4.91 -10.92
CA ALA A 80 13.97 4.40 -10.05
C ALA A 80 14.42 4.29 -8.60
N TRP A 81 13.52 4.60 -7.68
CA TRP A 81 13.73 4.48 -6.26
C TRP A 81 12.96 3.29 -5.70
N TYR A 82 13.55 2.65 -4.69
CA TYR A 82 12.98 1.51 -3.99
C TYR A 82 13.00 1.74 -2.49
N ASP A 83 11.89 1.44 -1.83
CA ASP A 83 11.87 1.27 -0.38
C ASP A 83 12.25 -0.19 -0.07
N ILE A 84 13.25 -0.37 0.79
CA ILE A 84 13.65 -1.67 1.31
C ILE A 84 13.08 -1.79 2.72
N GLU A 85 12.16 -2.74 2.92
CA GLU A 85 11.58 -3.04 4.22
C GLU A 85 12.11 -4.38 4.76
N ILE A 86 12.56 -4.39 6.01
CA ILE A 86 12.94 -5.59 6.77
C ILE A 86 12.05 -5.64 8.03
N ASP A 87 11.36 -6.76 8.23
CA ASP A 87 10.44 -6.99 9.35
C ASP A 87 9.38 -5.88 9.53
N GLY A 88 8.93 -5.33 8.39
CA GLY A 88 7.90 -4.28 8.33
C GLY A 88 8.40 -2.88 8.66
N GLN A 89 9.72 -2.67 8.78
CA GLN A 89 10.35 -1.36 8.95
C GLN A 89 11.20 -1.01 7.74
N ILE A 90 11.22 0.28 7.36
CA ILE A 90 12.13 0.75 6.31
C ILE A 90 13.57 0.65 6.82
N ASP A 91 14.36 -0.21 6.18
CA ASP A 91 15.80 -0.34 6.41
C ASP A 91 16.55 0.76 5.63
N THR A 92 16.25 0.89 4.34
CA THR A 92 16.88 1.93 3.49
C THR A 92 16.02 2.28 2.28
N VAL A 93 16.42 3.35 1.59
CA VAL A 93 15.84 3.80 0.32
C VAL A 93 16.96 3.82 -0.72
N ILE A 94 16.79 3.08 -1.82
CA ILE A 94 17.82 2.88 -2.84
C ILE A 94 17.39 3.51 -4.15
N ASN A 95 18.26 4.33 -4.74
CA ASN A 95 18.16 4.67 -6.15
C ASN A 95 18.83 3.57 -6.97
N CYS A 96 18.04 2.79 -7.70
CA CYS A 96 18.58 1.89 -8.70
C CYS A 96 19.09 2.72 -9.88
N GLY A 97 20.38 2.54 -10.18
CA GLY A 97 20.99 2.98 -11.43
C GLY A 97 21.24 1.79 -12.35
N SER A 98 22.22 1.94 -13.24
CA SER A 98 22.71 0.84 -14.10
C SER A 98 23.42 -0.28 -13.33
N ASN A 99 23.72 -0.08 -12.04
CA ASN A 99 24.35 -1.08 -11.19
C ASN A 99 23.42 -2.26 -10.92
N GLN A 100 23.91 -3.47 -11.17
CA GLN A 100 23.11 -4.68 -11.01
C GLN A 100 23.13 -5.28 -9.61
N LYS A 101 24.07 -4.96 -8.72
CA LYS A 101 24.19 -5.56 -7.37
C LYS A 101 24.08 -4.48 -6.29
N HIS A 102 23.13 -4.64 -5.38
CA HIS A 102 22.88 -3.74 -4.24
C HIS A 102 22.83 -4.55 -2.94
N ILE A 103 23.86 -4.47 -2.11
CA ILE A 103 23.82 -4.99 -0.73
C ILE A 103 23.43 -3.82 0.17
N PHE A 104 22.36 -3.96 0.94
CA PHE A 104 21.78 -2.84 1.68
C PHE A 104 21.68 -3.07 3.18
N SER A 105 21.69 -4.31 3.65
CA SER A 105 21.71 -4.61 5.09
C SER A 105 22.78 -5.65 5.41
N THR A 106 23.60 -5.33 6.41
CA THR A 106 24.68 -6.17 6.94
C THR A 106 24.65 -6.11 8.46
N GLY A 107 24.92 -7.22 9.14
CA GLY A 107 24.94 -7.27 10.60
C GLY A 107 23.56 -7.46 11.24
N LEU A 108 22.57 -7.93 10.47
CA LEU A 108 21.32 -8.44 11.03
C LEU A 108 21.62 -9.65 11.94
N SER A 109 20.72 -9.93 12.88
CA SER A 109 20.76 -11.18 13.61
C SER A 109 20.68 -12.38 12.65
N THR A 110 21.19 -13.54 13.06
CA THR A 110 21.10 -14.76 12.25
C THR A 110 19.71 -15.41 12.25
N SER A 111 18.71 -14.75 12.84
CA SER A 111 17.31 -15.15 12.82
C SER A 111 16.72 -15.05 11.40
N MET A 112 15.51 -15.59 11.25
CA MET A 112 14.70 -15.37 10.05
C MET A 112 14.15 -13.94 10.06
N HIS A 113 14.23 -13.27 8.91
CA HIS A 113 13.72 -11.94 8.65
C HIS A 113 12.80 -11.97 7.42
N THR A 114 11.89 -11.01 7.32
CA THR A 114 11.06 -10.82 6.12
C THR A 114 11.53 -9.58 5.36
N LEU A 115 11.89 -9.76 4.09
CA LEU A 115 12.24 -8.70 3.15
C LEU A 115 11.02 -8.31 2.31
N ARG A 116 10.83 -7.00 2.09
CA ARG A 116 10.01 -6.46 0.99
C ARG A 116 10.79 -5.39 0.24
N ILE A 117 10.94 -5.56 -1.08
CA ILE A 117 11.50 -4.56 -2.00
C ILE A 117 10.32 -3.93 -2.73
N ILE A 118 10.14 -2.61 -2.59
CA ILE A 118 8.94 -1.92 -3.09
C ILE A 118 9.36 -0.85 -4.08
N LEU A 119 8.90 -0.92 -5.33
CA LEU A 119 9.11 0.14 -6.32
C LEU A 119 8.36 1.39 -5.86
N ARG A 120 9.11 2.41 -5.49
CA ARG A 120 8.62 3.60 -4.81
C ARG A 120 8.22 4.68 -5.81
N SER A 121 9.13 5.04 -6.69
CA SER A 121 8.98 6.13 -7.64
C SER A 121 8.08 5.75 -8.81
N GLU A 122 7.63 6.77 -9.54
CA GLU A 122 6.97 6.63 -10.83
C GLU A 122 7.93 7.05 -11.94
N ASP A 123 8.28 6.08 -12.79
CA ASP A 123 8.92 6.30 -14.08
C ASP A 123 8.48 5.20 -15.03
N HIS A 124 7.53 5.53 -15.91
CA HIS A 124 7.02 4.55 -16.86
C HIS A 124 7.96 4.36 -18.06
N TYR A 125 8.94 5.24 -18.29
CA TYR A 125 9.84 5.13 -19.45
C TYR A 125 10.97 4.13 -19.23
N SER A 126 11.26 3.78 -17.97
CA SER A 126 12.22 2.77 -17.59
C SER A 126 11.51 1.49 -17.13
N LYS A 127 12.24 0.37 -17.21
CA LYS A 127 11.76 -0.94 -16.76
C LYS A 127 12.79 -1.56 -15.84
N ALA A 128 12.32 -2.20 -14.80
CA ALA A 128 13.12 -3.02 -13.92
C ALA A 128 13.36 -4.39 -14.55
N THR A 129 14.54 -4.96 -14.34
CA THR A 129 14.81 -6.39 -14.50
C THR A 129 15.39 -6.91 -13.20
N PHE A 130 14.65 -7.77 -12.52
CA PHE A 130 15.09 -8.38 -11.28
C PHE A 130 15.83 -9.70 -11.56
N GLY A 131 17.01 -9.85 -10.97
CA GLY A 131 17.89 -11.01 -11.19
C GLY A 131 18.08 -11.89 -9.96
N GLY A 132 17.39 -11.62 -8.85
CA GLY A 132 17.44 -12.43 -7.64
C GLY A 132 17.93 -11.70 -6.39
N LEU A 133 18.13 -12.45 -5.30
CA LEU A 133 18.54 -11.96 -3.98
C LEU A 133 19.94 -12.44 -3.63
N TYR A 134 20.74 -11.57 -3.02
CA TYR A 134 22.04 -11.93 -2.46
C TYR A 134 21.90 -12.23 -0.97
N LEU A 135 22.32 -13.42 -0.54
CA LEU A 135 22.38 -13.83 0.86
C LEU A 135 23.82 -14.09 1.28
N ALA A 136 24.06 -14.16 2.59
CA ALA A 136 25.33 -14.65 3.12
C ALA A 136 25.66 -16.07 2.59
N ASP A 137 26.96 -16.40 2.52
CA ASP A 137 27.45 -17.66 1.95
C ASP A 137 26.73 -18.91 2.48
N GLY A 138 26.30 -19.76 1.55
CA GLY A 138 25.68 -21.05 1.86
C GLY A 138 24.27 -20.96 2.45
N LYS A 139 23.68 -19.77 2.53
CA LYS A 139 22.28 -19.58 2.95
C LYS A 139 21.31 -19.80 1.79
N SER A 140 20.09 -20.22 2.15
CA SER A 140 18.93 -20.27 1.27
C SER A 140 17.82 -19.40 1.85
N LEU A 141 16.83 -19.07 1.02
CA LEU A 141 15.58 -18.47 1.52
C LEU A 141 14.86 -19.45 2.46
N GLY A 142 14.07 -18.88 3.38
CA GLY A 142 13.10 -19.62 4.16
C GLY A 142 11.82 -19.89 3.36
N GLU A 143 10.83 -20.49 4.01
CA GLU A 143 9.48 -20.62 3.43
C GLU A 143 8.91 -19.25 3.06
N ALA A 144 8.28 -19.16 1.88
CA ALA A 144 7.69 -17.94 1.36
C ALA A 144 6.70 -17.36 2.36
N PRO A 145 6.66 -16.03 2.53
CA PRO A 145 5.58 -15.39 3.28
C PRO A 145 4.21 -15.81 2.74
N ALA A 146 3.27 -16.08 3.63
CA ALA A 146 1.92 -16.46 3.22
C ALA A 146 1.28 -15.30 2.46
N LYS A 147 0.88 -15.54 1.21
CA LYS A 147 0.19 -14.51 0.42
C LYS A 147 -1.16 -14.20 1.06
N PRO A 148 -1.52 -12.92 1.24
CA PRO A 148 -2.87 -12.55 1.64
C PRO A 148 -3.92 -13.07 0.65
N SER A 149 -5.08 -13.51 1.14
CA SER A 149 -6.13 -14.02 0.25
C SER A 149 -6.84 -12.91 -0.53
N ARG A 150 -7.03 -11.74 0.10
CA ARG A 150 -7.68 -10.57 -0.49
C ARG A 150 -6.79 -9.94 -1.57
N LYS A 151 -7.39 -9.47 -2.65
CA LYS A 151 -6.70 -8.83 -3.79
C LYS A 151 -7.40 -7.54 -4.21
N ILE A 152 -6.63 -6.45 -4.33
CA ILE A 152 -7.15 -5.13 -4.73
C ILE A 152 -6.37 -4.58 -5.93
N GLU A 153 -7.03 -4.27 -7.04
CA GLU A 153 -6.43 -3.49 -8.14
C GLU A 153 -6.79 -2.01 -7.96
N PHE A 154 -5.80 -1.12 -8.00
CA PHE A 154 -6.01 0.32 -7.94
C PHE A 154 -5.73 0.95 -9.29
N LEU A 155 -6.71 1.67 -9.84
CA LEU A 155 -6.59 2.47 -11.05
C LEU A 155 -6.64 3.94 -10.64
N GLY A 156 -5.62 4.72 -10.97
CA GLY A 156 -5.65 6.14 -10.63
C GLY A 156 -4.50 6.95 -11.20
N ASP A 157 -4.54 8.23 -10.90
CA ASP A 157 -3.57 9.20 -11.39
C ASP A 157 -2.38 9.39 -10.42
N SER A 158 -1.81 10.60 -10.40
CA SER A 158 -0.71 11.03 -9.54
C SER A 158 -1.00 10.83 -8.05
N HIS A 159 -2.27 10.90 -7.64
CA HIS A 159 -2.66 10.67 -6.26
C HIS A 159 -2.44 9.20 -5.86
N SER A 160 -2.69 8.27 -6.77
CA SER A 160 -2.49 6.83 -6.56
C SER A 160 -1.02 6.43 -6.70
N ALA A 161 -0.27 7.12 -7.56
CA ALA A 161 1.19 6.97 -7.70
C ALA A 161 1.97 7.51 -6.49
N GLY A 162 1.35 8.36 -5.66
CA GLY A 162 2.01 9.02 -4.53
C GLY A 162 2.94 10.14 -4.97
N TYR A 163 2.58 10.87 -6.03
CA TYR A 163 3.35 11.99 -6.58
C TYR A 163 3.74 12.99 -5.49
N GLY A 164 5.04 13.15 -5.27
CA GLY A 164 5.60 14.12 -4.32
C GLY A 164 5.11 13.99 -2.87
N VAL A 165 4.57 12.83 -2.47
CA VAL A 165 3.87 12.63 -1.19
C VAL A 165 4.74 12.87 0.04
N GLU A 166 6.05 12.61 -0.06
CA GLU A 166 7.01 12.82 1.03
C GLU A 166 7.71 14.18 0.98
N SER A 167 7.30 15.07 0.06
CA SER A 167 7.91 16.38 -0.02
C SER A 167 7.60 17.22 1.23
N PRO A 168 8.59 17.92 1.80
CA PRO A 168 8.35 18.89 2.87
C PRO A 168 7.73 20.19 2.36
N GLU A 169 7.72 20.41 1.04
CA GLU A 169 7.30 21.66 0.41
C GLU A 169 6.43 21.40 -0.82
N ARG A 170 5.62 22.39 -1.22
CA ARG A 170 4.79 22.30 -2.43
C ARG A 170 5.59 22.52 -3.70
N THR A 171 6.66 23.30 -3.68
CA THR A 171 7.47 23.55 -4.87
C THR A 171 8.59 22.53 -4.90
N CYS A 172 8.62 21.70 -5.93
CA CYS A 172 9.62 20.64 -6.07
C CYS A 172 10.38 20.80 -7.38
N ASP A 173 11.71 20.73 -7.33
CA ASP A 173 12.48 20.51 -8.55
C ASP A 173 12.28 19.07 -9.05
N PRO A 174 12.49 18.79 -10.34
CA PRO A 174 12.24 17.46 -10.91
C PRO A 174 13.02 16.32 -10.24
N GLN A 175 14.23 16.58 -9.75
CA GLN A 175 15.06 15.56 -9.11
C GLN A 175 14.50 15.23 -7.72
N SER A 176 14.15 16.25 -6.95
CA SER A 176 13.49 16.10 -5.66
C SER A 176 12.11 15.43 -5.79
N LEU A 177 11.32 15.80 -6.80
CA LEU A 177 10.01 15.21 -7.07
C LEU A 177 10.10 13.69 -7.26
N HIS A 178 11.03 13.23 -8.09
CA HIS A 178 11.17 11.80 -8.36
C HIS A 178 11.56 11.02 -7.09
N ARG A 179 12.42 11.60 -6.25
CA ARG A 179 12.76 11.04 -4.93
C ARG A 179 11.56 11.06 -3.97
N PHE A 180 10.78 12.14 -3.93
CA PHE A 180 9.66 12.32 -2.99
C PHE A 180 8.37 11.60 -3.40
N THR A 181 8.29 11.13 -4.64
CA THR A 181 7.19 10.30 -5.12
C THR A 181 7.29 8.90 -4.52
N SER A 182 6.20 8.43 -3.90
CA SER A 182 6.15 7.16 -3.19
C SER A 182 4.79 6.48 -3.22
N ALA A 183 4.66 5.45 -4.06
CA ALA A 183 3.52 4.54 -4.00
C ALA A 183 3.40 3.84 -2.63
N ASN A 184 4.53 3.65 -1.92
CA ASN A 184 4.54 3.00 -0.62
C ASN A 184 3.85 3.83 0.49
N LYS A 185 3.85 5.16 0.34
CA LYS A 185 3.17 6.11 1.26
C LYS A 185 1.82 6.59 0.75
N ALA A 186 1.46 6.26 -0.49
CA ALA A 186 0.19 6.61 -1.08
C ALA A 186 -0.96 5.78 -0.50
N PHE A 187 -2.18 6.35 -0.56
CA PHE A 187 -3.38 5.70 -0.02
C PHE A 187 -3.61 4.27 -0.54
N PRO A 188 -3.30 3.88 -1.80
CA PRO A 188 -3.50 2.50 -2.26
C PRO A 188 -2.71 1.47 -1.43
N MET A 189 -1.45 1.77 -1.14
CA MET A 189 -0.61 0.86 -0.35
C MET A 189 -1.02 0.86 1.13
N LEU A 190 -1.47 2.01 1.67
CA LEU A 190 -2.00 2.09 3.03
C LEU A 190 -3.27 1.22 3.18
N ILE A 191 -4.19 1.27 2.21
CA ILE A 191 -5.37 0.41 2.14
C ILE A 191 -4.97 -1.07 2.06
N THR A 192 -4.02 -1.39 1.17
CA THR A 192 -3.51 -2.75 0.97
C THR A 192 -3.02 -3.37 2.29
N ARG A 193 -2.20 -2.62 3.05
CA ARG A 193 -1.68 -3.07 4.35
C ARG A 193 -2.78 -3.21 5.39
N ALA A 194 -3.66 -2.22 5.48
CA ALA A 194 -4.75 -2.21 6.47
C ALA A 194 -5.69 -3.39 6.34
N LEU A 195 -6.00 -3.79 5.10
CA LEU A 195 -6.96 -4.86 4.79
C LEU A 195 -6.30 -6.24 4.66
N HIS A 196 -4.99 -6.33 4.89
CA HIS A 196 -4.18 -7.53 4.66
C HIS A 196 -4.51 -8.14 3.30
N ALA A 197 -4.18 -7.37 2.25
CA ALA A 197 -4.45 -7.73 0.86
C ALA A 197 -3.15 -7.72 0.03
N GLN A 198 -3.19 -8.40 -1.10
CA GLN A 198 -2.29 -8.16 -2.22
C GLN A 198 -2.82 -6.96 -3.01
N SER A 199 -1.93 -6.28 -3.74
CA SER A 199 -2.38 -5.25 -4.68
C SER A 199 -1.57 -5.17 -5.96
N ILE A 200 -2.25 -4.64 -6.97
CA ILE A 200 -1.66 -4.08 -8.19
C ILE A 200 -2.03 -2.59 -8.16
N ILE A 201 -1.05 -1.70 -8.26
CA ILE A 201 -1.27 -0.25 -8.25
C ILE A 201 -0.88 0.31 -9.61
N LEU A 202 -1.87 0.80 -10.36
CA LEU A 202 -1.71 1.37 -11.69
C LEU A 202 -1.81 2.90 -11.60
N GLY A 203 -0.94 3.51 -10.80
CA GLY A 203 -0.81 4.97 -10.74
C GLY A 203 -0.19 5.50 -12.04
N CYS A 204 -0.87 6.43 -12.71
CA CYS A 204 -0.35 7.10 -13.91
C CYS A 204 -0.58 8.61 -13.85
N SER A 205 0.43 9.35 -13.41
CA SER A 205 0.37 10.79 -13.21
C SER A 205 -0.11 11.55 -14.44
N GLY A 206 -1.00 12.54 -14.19
CA GLY A 206 -1.56 13.40 -15.22
C GLY A 206 -2.61 12.74 -16.12
N LYS A 207 -2.93 11.45 -15.96
CA LYS A 207 -3.95 10.79 -16.78
C LYS A 207 -5.36 11.02 -16.26
N GLY A 208 -6.30 11.21 -17.19
CA GLY A 208 -7.74 11.30 -16.91
C GLY A 208 -8.54 10.26 -17.69
N VAL A 209 -9.84 10.21 -17.46
CA VAL A 209 -10.77 9.27 -18.11
C VAL A 209 -10.94 9.61 -19.60
N VAL A 210 -10.99 10.90 -19.92
CA VAL A 210 -11.15 11.45 -21.27
C VAL A 210 -9.99 12.38 -21.62
N ARG A 211 -9.58 13.21 -20.67
CA ARG A 211 -8.57 14.24 -20.88
C ARG A 211 -7.47 14.15 -19.84
N ASN A 212 -6.23 14.17 -20.32
CA ASN A 212 -5.05 14.25 -19.49
C ASN A 212 -4.77 15.71 -19.08
N PHE A 213 -4.02 15.87 -17.99
CA PHE A 213 -3.59 17.15 -17.49
C PHE A 213 -2.91 17.98 -18.58
N ASN A 214 -3.35 19.24 -18.74
CA ASN A 214 -2.78 20.23 -19.65
C ASN A 214 -2.80 19.85 -21.14
N ASP A 215 -3.65 18.92 -21.56
CA ASP A 215 -3.88 18.66 -22.99
C ASP A 215 -4.50 19.91 -23.66
N PRO A 216 -4.01 20.37 -24.82
CA PRO A 216 -4.59 21.54 -25.50
C PRO A 216 -6.03 21.32 -25.97
N ASN A 217 -6.45 20.05 -26.13
CA ASN A 217 -7.80 19.69 -26.55
C ASN A 217 -8.66 19.26 -25.36
N ASN A 218 -9.97 19.18 -25.57
CA ASN A 218 -10.92 18.69 -24.55
C ASN A 218 -10.93 17.14 -24.43
N ARG A 219 -10.08 16.45 -25.20
CA ARG A 219 -9.90 15.00 -25.20
C ARG A 219 -8.45 14.66 -25.54
N SER A 220 -7.88 13.68 -24.86
CA SER A 220 -6.54 13.17 -25.15
C SER A 220 -6.58 11.95 -26.08
N ASP A 221 -5.54 11.78 -26.88
CA ASP A 221 -5.36 10.60 -27.74
C ASP A 221 -5.14 9.31 -26.92
N LYS A 222 -4.42 9.44 -25.80
CA LYS A 222 -4.08 8.35 -24.87
C LYS A 222 -4.59 8.67 -23.46
N PRO A 223 -5.91 8.59 -23.22
CA PRO A 223 -6.47 8.72 -21.88
C PRO A 223 -6.12 7.48 -21.04
N TYR A 224 -6.50 7.47 -19.76
CA TYR A 224 -6.11 6.41 -18.82
C TYR A 224 -6.43 4.99 -19.31
N SER A 225 -7.58 4.78 -19.96
CA SER A 225 -7.98 3.47 -20.50
C SER A 225 -7.00 2.88 -21.51
N TYR A 226 -6.19 3.72 -22.18
CA TYR A 226 -5.08 3.26 -23.02
C TYR A 226 -4.06 2.45 -22.21
N TYR A 227 -3.73 2.88 -21.00
CA TYR A 227 -2.71 2.23 -20.16
C TYR A 227 -3.28 1.05 -19.34
N TYR A 228 -4.58 1.05 -19.05
CA TYR A 228 -5.22 0.00 -18.24
C TYR A 228 -5.04 -1.42 -18.80
N GLU A 229 -5.09 -1.61 -20.11
CA GLU A 229 -4.93 -2.94 -20.74
C GLU A 229 -3.48 -3.43 -20.79
N ARG A 230 -2.49 -2.61 -20.40
CA ARG A 230 -1.08 -2.85 -20.69
C ARG A 230 -0.34 -3.51 -19.54
N LEU A 231 0.62 -4.36 -19.89
CA LEU A 231 1.52 -4.99 -18.93
C LEU A 231 2.37 -3.93 -18.22
N PHE A 232 2.83 -2.93 -18.97
CA PHE A 232 3.67 -1.84 -18.50
C PHE A 232 2.94 -0.49 -18.61
N GLY A 233 3.34 0.47 -17.78
CA GLY A 233 2.77 1.83 -17.79
C GLY A 233 3.25 2.73 -18.93
N ASP A 234 3.88 2.15 -19.94
CA ASP A 234 4.47 2.84 -21.07
C ASP A 234 3.63 2.69 -22.35
N ASP A 235 4.22 3.08 -23.48
CA ASP A 235 3.58 2.97 -24.80
C ASP A 235 3.72 1.57 -25.43
N SER A 236 4.25 0.57 -24.72
CA SER A 236 4.30 -0.82 -25.18
C SER A 236 2.90 -1.33 -25.56
N ASP A 237 2.82 -2.20 -26.55
CA ASP A 237 1.60 -2.90 -26.96
C ASP A 237 1.38 -4.22 -26.21
N GLN A 238 2.32 -4.62 -25.35
CA GLN A 238 2.18 -5.80 -24.51
C GLN A 238 1.00 -5.65 -23.54
N LYS A 239 0.10 -6.61 -23.61
CA LYS A 239 -1.14 -6.63 -22.82
C LYS A 239 -0.95 -7.37 -21.51
N TRP A 240 -1.66 -6.89 -20.49
CA TRP A 240 -1.81 -7.63 -19.24
C TRP A 240 -2.71 -8.86 -19.45
N ASP A 241 -2.28 -10.01 -18.95
CA ASP A 241 -3.16 -11.19 -18.88
C ASP A 241 -4.08 -11.07 -17.65
N PHE A 242 -5.30 -10.61 -17.91
CA PHE A 242 -6.35 -10.44 -16.90
C PHE A 242 -6.75 -11.76 -16.22
N THR A 243 -6.35 -12.93 -16.73
CA THR A 243 -6.64 -14.22 -16.08
C THR A 243 -5.58 -14.63 -15.06
N SER A 244 -4.39 -14.04 -15.12
CA SER A 244 -3.25 -14.38 -14.25
C SER A 244 -3.42 -13.93 -12.80
N TRP A 245 -4.21 -12.88 -12.58
CA TRP A 245 -4.48 -12.33 -11.25
C TRP A 245 -5.86 -11.67 -11.23
N ILE A 246 -6.80 -12.29 -10.51
CA ILE A 246 -8.18 -11.79 -10.37
C ILE A 246 -8.34 -11.04 -9.04
N PRO A 247 -8.65 -9.72 -9.04
CA PRO A 247 -8.96 -8.98 -7.83
C PRO A 247 -10.34 -9.34 -7.26
N ASP A 248 -10.47 -9.22 -5.94
CA ASP A 248 -11.78 -9.17 -5.28
C ASP A 248 -12.40 -7.78 -5.38
N LEU A 249 -11.54 -6.74 -5.44
CA LEU A 249 -11.91 -5.33 -5.47
C LEU A 249 -11.07 -4.57 -6.50
N VAL A 250 -11.71 -3.76 -7.32
CA VAL A 250 -11.07 -2.72 -8.14
C VAL A 250 -11.43 -1.35 -7.56
N VAL A 251 -10.44 -0.48 -7.34
CA VAL A 251 -10.61 0.87 -6.81
C VAL A 251 -10.19 1.87 -7.87
N ILE A 252 -11.09 2.73 -8.31
CA ILE A 252 -10.85 3.72 -9.37
C ILE A 252 -10.82 5.11 -8.75
N CYS A 253 -9.70 5.82 -8.85
CA CYS A 253 -9.54 7.20 -8.42
C CYS A 253 -9.07 8.05 -9.61
N LEU A 254 -10.01 8.42 -10.47
CA LEU A 254 -9.79 9.18 -11.71
C LEU A 254 -10.83 10.29 -11.84
N GLY A 255 -10.50 11.32 -12.61
CA GLY A 255 -11.37 12.47 -12.89
C GLY A 255 -10.72 13.82 -12.57
N THR A 256 -9.72 13.86 -11.69
CA THR A 256 -9.02 15.09 -11.32
C THR A 256 -8.42 15.77 -12.56
N ASN A 257 -7.70 15.02 -13.38
CA ASN A 257 -7.00 15.56 -14.55
C ASN A 257 -7.93 15.95 -15.71
N ASP A 258 -9.13 15.38 -15.75
CA ASP A 258 -10.15 15.76 -16.73
C ASP A 258 -10.59 17.22 -16.51
N PHE A 259 -10.63 17.68 -15.25
CA PHE A 259 -11.23 18.97 -14.87
C PHE A 259 -10.29 19.94 -14.13
N SER A 260 -9.00 19.61 -13.95
CA SER A 260 -8.04 20.49 -13.27
C SER A 260 -7.50 21.64 -14.13
N THR A 261 -7.64 21.55 -15.46
CA THR A 261 -7.16 22.54 -16.43
C THR A 261 -8.11 22.66 -17.62
N TYR A 262 -8.17 23.84 -18.25
CA TYR A 262 -8.95 24.05 -19.48
C TYR A 262 -8.23 23.56 -20.74
N PRO A 263 -8.97 23.17 -21.80
CA PRO A 263 -10.43 23.07 -21.86
C PRO A 263 -10.95 21.79 -21.18
N HIS A 264 -12.07 21.88 -20.45
CA HIS A 264 -12.70 20.70 -19.86
C HIS A 264 -13.42 19.85 -20.92
N PRO A 265 -13.46 18.51 -20.78
CA PRO A 265 -14.36 17.67 -21.56
C PRO A 265 -15.82 17.98 -21.22
N ASP A 266 -16.72 17.67 -22.16
CA ASP A 266 -18.16 17.66 -21.88
C ASP A 266 -18.48 16.63 -20.79
N GLU A 267 -19.31 17.00 -19.82
CA GLU A 267 -19.64 16.14 -18.68
C GLU A 267 -20.30 14.81 -19.11
N ALA A 268 -21.14 14.87 -20.16
CA ALA A 268 -21.74 13.66 -20.75
C ALA A 268 -20.69 12.73 -21.37
N VAL A 269 -19.66 13.30 -22.02
CA VAL A 269 -18.56 12.53 -22.61
C VAL A 269 -17.69 11.92 -21.51
N PHE A 270 -17.44 12.64 -20.42
CA PHE A 270 -16.76 12.09 -19.23
C PHE A 270 -17.52 10.88 -18.68
N MET A 271 -18.82 11.03 -18.39
CA MET A 271 -19.63 9.93 -17.86
C MET A 271 -19.69 8.74 -18.81
N GLU A 272 -19.86 8.97 -20.12
CA GLU A 272 -19.87 7.90 -21.13
C GLU A 272 -18.56 7.09 -21.13
N ASN A 273 -17.41 7.76 -21.08
CA ASN A 273 -16.12 7.06 -21.06
C ASN A 273 -15.82 6.41 -19.70
N TYR A 274 -16.36 6.95 -18.60
CA TYR A 274 -16.28 6.29 -17.30
C TYR A 274 -17.07 4.98 -17.31
N HIS A 275 -18.29 4.97 -17.87
CA HIS A 275 -19.06 3.74 -18.08
C HIS A 275 -18.30 2.72 -18.93
N LYS A 276 -17.65 3.14 -20.03
CA LYS A 276 -16.83 2.24 -20.85
C LYS A 276 -15.67 1.63 -20.09
N LEU A 277 -15.00 2.41 -19.22
CA LEU A 277 -13.95 1.88 -18.35
C LEU A 277 -14.51 0.85 -17.36
N LEU A 278 -15.68 1.10 -16.78
CA LEU A 278 -16.36 0.14 -15.91
C LEU A 278 -16.74 -1.15 -16.66
N ASP A 279 -17.30 -1.04 -17.87
CA ASP A 279 -17.62 -2.20 -18.71
C ASP A 279 -16.38 -3.04 -19.03
N GLN A 280 -15.25 -2.40 -19.33
CA GLN A 280 -13.97 -3.08 -19.52
C GLN A 280 -13.54 -3.83 -18.26
N ILE A 281 -13.61 -3.20 -17.10
CA ILE A 281 -13.25 -3.83 -15.82
C ILE A 281 -14.18 -5.00 -15.50
N ILE A 282 -15.50 -4.84 -15.69
CA ILE A 282 -16.50 -5.89 -15.44
C ILE A 282 -16.29 -7.07 -16.40
N THR A 283 -15.95 -6.79 -17.65
CA THR A 283 -15.63 -7.84 -18.64
C THR A 283 -14.38 -8.62 -18.23
N ASN A 284 -13.34 -7.93 -17.78
CA ASN A 284 -12.08 -8.55 -17.36
C ASN A 284 -12.21 -9.30 -16.02
N TYR A 285 -12.99 -8.76 -15.09
CA TYR A 285 -13.18 -9.30 -13.74
C TYR A 285 -14.66 -9.35 -13.33
N PRO A 286 -15.45 -10.31 -13.88
CA PRO A 286 -16.89 -10.34 -13.66
C PRO A 286 -17.34 -10.50 -12.20
N SER A 287 -16.47 -11.07 -11.34
CA SER A 287 -16.76 -11.28 -9.91
C SER A 287 -16.28 -10.15 -9.00
N ALA A 288 -15.48 -9.20 -9.51
CA ALA A 288 -14.89 -8.15 -8.69
C ALA A 288 -15.94 -7.12 -8.26
N LYS A 289 -15.81 -6.64 -7.03
CA LYS A 289 -16.47 -5.39 -6.63
C LYS A 289 -15.70 -4.20 -7.17
N ILE A 290 -16.37 -3.09 -7.41
CA ILE A 290 -15.74 -1.88 -7.96
C ILE A 290 -16.09 -0.68 -7.08
N SER A 291 -15.06 -0.01 -6.55
CA SER A 291 -15.17 1.22 -5.78
C SER A 291 -14.76 2.41 -6.64
N CYS A 292 -15.70 3.25 -7.04
CA CYS A 292 -15.41 4.53 -7.69
C CYS A 292 -15.16 5.58 -6.61
N VAL A 293 -13.93 6.09 -6.54
CA VAL A 293 -13.47 7.04 -5.53
C VAL A 293 -13.52 8.46 -6.10
N SER A 294 -14.31 9.33 -5.47
CA SER A 294 -14.30 10.77 -5.77
C SER A 294 -13.29 11.51 -4.92
N THR A 295 -12.57 12.47 -5.53
CA THR A 295 -11.71 13.42 -4.81
C THR A 295 -12.54 14.54 -4.15
N THR A 296 -11.88 15.58 -3.62
CA THR A 296 -12.54 16.76 -3.05
C THR A 296 -13.08 17.73 -4.11
N ASP A 297 -12.87 17.47 -5.40
CA ASP A 297 -13.46 18.27 -6.47
C ASP A 297 -14.96 17.98 -6.58
N GLU A 298 -15.80 18.99 -6.33
CA GLU A 298 -17.25 18.84 -6.27
C GLU A 298 -17.87 18.45 -7.62
N LYS A 299 -17.24 18.81 -8.75
CA LYS A 299 -17.71 18.38 -10.08
C LYS A 299 -17.40 16.91 -10.28
N VAL A 300 -16.16 16.48 -10.05
CA VAL A 300 -15.76 15.07 -10.15
C VAL A 300 -16.62 14.21 -9.25
N LYS A 301 -16.83 14.64 -8.00
CA LYS A 301 -17.68 13.96 -7.03
C LYS A 301 -19.13 13.82 -7.51
N ARG A 302 -19.74 14.89 -8.02
CA ARG A 302 -21.09 14.82 -8.59
C ARG A 302 -21.15 13.81 -9.74
N LEU A 303 -20.24 13.90 -10.70
CA LEU A 303 -20.26 13.07 -11.91
C LEU A 303 -19.99 11.59 -11.61
N VAL A 304 -19.02 11.29 -10.73
CA VAL A 304 -18.73 9.91 -10.31
C VAL A 304 -19.93 9.31 -9.59
N LYS A 305 -20.60 10.08 -8.72
CA LYS A 305 -21.81 9.64 -8.06
C LYS A 305 -22.94 9.34 -9.05
N GLU A 306 -23.17 10.22 -10.03
CA GLU A 306 -24.17 10.00 -11.09
C GLU A 306 -23.87 8.74 -11.91
N VAL A 307 -22.59 8.49 -12.25
CA VAL A 307 -22.14 7.24 -12.89
C VAL A 307 -22.51 6.04 -12.02
N VAL A 308 -22.12 6.02 -10.76
CA VAL A 308 -22.40 4.91 -9.83
C VAL A 308 -23.90 4.66 -9.66
N GLU A 309 -24.71 5.73 -9.56
CA GLU A 309 -26.17 5.60 -9.46
C GLU A 309 -26.77 4.98 -10.72
N LYS A 310 -26.28 5.35 -11.91
CA LYS A 310 -26.73 4.76 -13.17
C LYS A 310 -26.31 3.30 -13.33
N GLU A 311 -25.07 2.96 -12.95
CA GLU A 311 -24.57 1.58 -12.91
C GLU A 311 -25.48 0.69 -12.06
N ASN A 312 -25.81 1.13 -10.85
CA ASN A 312 -26.64 0.37 -9.92
C ASN A 312 -28.11 0.28 -10.36
N ASN A 313 -28.71 1.41 -10.76
CA ASN A 313 -30.16 1.50 -10.90
C ASN A 313 -30.67 1.25 -12.32
N SER A 314 -29.84 1.49 -13.34
CA SER A 314 -30.25 1.42 -14.75
C SER A 314 -29.52 0.32 -15.53
N LEU A 315 -28.26 0.04 -15.19
CA LEU A 315 -27.43 -0.95 -15.88
C LEU A 315 -27.32 -2.30 -15.15
N ASN A 316 -27.95 -2.41 -13.97
CA ASN A 316 -27.95 -3.62 -13.13
C ASN A 316 -26.54 -4.13 -12.77
N HIS A 317 -25.62 -3.22 -12.46
CA HIS A 317 -24.29 -3.52 -11.96
C HIS A 317 -24.19 -3.23 -10.44
N PRO A 318 -24.85 -4.02 -9.56
CA PRO A 318 -24.89 -3.77 -8.11
C PRO A 318 -23.53 -3.93 -7.40
N GLN A 319 -22.50 -4.34 -8.14
CA GLN A 319 -21.13 -4.49 -7.66
C GLN A 319 -20.32 -3.20 -7.70
N VAL A 320 -20.84 -2.15 -8.34
CA VAL A 320 -20.21 -0.82 -8.40
C VAL A 320 -20.73 0.04 -7.25
N PHE A 321 -19.85 0.66 -6.47
CA PHE A 321 -20.23 1.55 -5.38
C PHE A 321 -19.29 2.75 -5.27
N GLU A 322 -19.78 3.81 -4.64
CA GLU A 322 -19.02 5.03 -4.41
C GLU A 322 -18.24 4.94 -3.09
N ALA A 323 -17.01 5.45 -3.09
CA ALA A 323 -16.27 5.89 -1.92
C ALA A 323 -15.78 7.32 -2.15
N SER A 324 -15.37 8.03 -1.10
CA SER A 324 -14.92 9.41 -1.24
C SER A 324 -13.70 9.71 -0.38
N TYR A 325 -12.97 10.74 -0.80
CA TYR A 325 -12.01 11.43 0.07
C TYR A 325 -12.72 11.99 1.31
N PRO A 326 -11.99 12.29 2.39
CA PRO A 326 -12.53 13.13 3.46
C PRO A 326 -12.94 14.51 2.89
N PRO A 327 -13.83 15.26 3.56
CA PRO A 327 -14.26 16.58 3.09
C PRO A 327 -13.14 17.61 2.90
N TYR A 328 -11.97 17.36 3.48
CA TYR A 328 -10.82 18.24 3.41
C TYR A 328 -9.52 17.42 3.35
N VAL A 329 -8.60 17.89 2.51
CA VAL A 329 -7.18 17.51 2.43
C VAL A 329 -6.35 18.79 2.33
N GLU A 330 -5.17 18.81 2.93
CA GLU A 330 -4.33 20.01 3.04
C GLU A 330 -3.45 20.25 1.80
N ASN A 331 -3.12 19.17 1.08
CA ASN A 331 -2.40 19.20 -0.19
C ASN A 331 -1.05 19.94 -0.06
N THR A 332 -0.24 19.52 0.91
CA THR A 332 1.09 20.09 1.19
C THR A 332 2.24 19.36 0.49
N GLY A 333 1.96 18.28 -0.24
CA GLY A 333 2.95 17.61 -1.11
C GLY A 333 3.28 18.44 -2.37
N CYS A 334 4.20 17.92 -3.20
CA CYS A 334 4.62 18.63 -4.42
C CYS A 334 3.43 19.03 -5.30
N ASP A 335 3.50 20.22 -5.89
CA ASP A 335 2.53 20.78 -6.82
C ASP A 335 1.09 20.70 -6.28
N TRP A 336 0.93 20.95 -4.98
CA TRP A 336 -0.35 20.88 -4.28
C TRP A 336 -1.01 19.49 -4.34
N HIS A 337 -0.21 18.43 -4.33
CA HIS A 337 -0.70 17.06 -4.20
C HIS A 337 -0.92 16.66 -2.73
N PRO A 338 -1.70 15.59 -2.48
CA PRO A 338 -1.88 15.04 -1.14
C PRO A 338 -0.55 14.69 -0.47
N SER A 339 -0.35 15.19 0.75
CA SER A 339 0.78 14.83 1.61
C SER A 339 0.65 13.42 2.18
N MET A 340 1.66 12.92 2.91
CA MET A 340 1.52 11.68 3.68
C MET A 340 0.33 11.71 4.66
N ALA A 341 0.10 12.85 5.32
CA ALA A 341 -1.01 12.99 6.27
C ALA A 341 -2.37 12.93 5.56
N ASP A 342 -2.47 13.57 4.39
CA ASP A 342 -3.66 13.50 3.54
C ASP A 342 -3.90 12.06 3.08
N ASN A 343 -2.87 11.36 2.62
CA ASN A 343 -2.97 9.96 2.17
C ASN A 343 -3.45 9.03 3.28
N VAL A 344 -3.05 9.25 4.54
CA VAL A 344 -3.59 8.51 5.70
C VAL A 344 -5.08 8.80 5.90
N ALA A 345 -5.51 10.05 5.76
CA ALA A 345 -6.91 10.44 5.90
C ALA A 345 -7.79 9.89 4.75
N ILE A 346 -7.27 9.95 3.52
CA ILE A 346 -7.88 9.38 2.31
C ILE A 346 -8.04 7.87 2.47
N ALA A 347 -6.95 7.16 2.80
CA ALA A 347 -6.95 5.72 3.00
C ALA A 347 -7.98 5.32 4.05
N SER A 348 -8.04 6.03 5.18
CA SER A 348 -9.01 5.77 6.25
C SER A 348 -10.45 5.88 5.74
N SER A 349 -10.79 6.96 5.03
CA SER A 349 -12.14 7.16 4.46
C SER A 349 -12.55 6.04 3.51
N ILE A 350 -11.62 5.58 2.67
CA ILE A 350 -11.87 4.51 1.69
C ILE A 350 -11.95 3.14 2.39
N ILE A 351 -11.08 2.85 3.36
CA ILE A 351 -11.13 1.62 4.18
C ILE A 351 -12.48 1.47 4.85
N ASP A 352 -13.00 2.56 5.45
CA ASP A 352 -14.30 2.56 6.12
C ASP A 352 -15.40 2.09 5.16
N THR A 353 -15.36 2.60 3.93
CA THR A 353 -16.32 2.22 2.88
C THR A 353 -16.14 0.77 2.42
N ILE A 354 -14.90 0.29 2.27
CA ILE A 354 -14.60 -1.09 1.86
C ILE A 354 -15.04 -2.09 2.93
N MET A 355 -14.69 -1.86 4.20
CA MET A 355 -15.04 -2.73 5.32
C MET A 355 -16.54 -2.93 5.42
N VAL A 356 -17.27 -1.83 5.23
CA VAL A 356 -18.71 -1.81 5.04
C VAL A 356 -19.07 -2.69 3.84
N LYS A 357 -18.79 -2.25 2.60
CA LYS A 357 -19.39 -2.82 1.39
C LYS A 357 -19.00 -4.28 1.14
N LEU A 358 -17.80 -4.69 1.56
CA LEU A 358 -17.26 -6.02 1.33
C LEU A 358 -17.26 -6.88 2.59
N SER A 359 -17.71 -6.37 3.73
CA SER A 359 -17.59 -7.07 5.03
C SER A 359 -16.15 -7.44 5.41
N TRP A 360 -15.17 -6.72 4.87
CA TRP A 360 -13.77 -6.94 5.19
C TRP A 360 -13.43 -6.33 6.56
N ASP A 361 -12.38 -6.85 7.17
CA ASP A 361 -11.89 -6.41 8.47
C ASP A 361 -10.40 -6.08 8.40
N THR A 362 -9.92 -5.31 9.38
CA THR A 362 -8.50 -5.03 9.58
C THR A 362 -7.89 -5.89 10.70
N ALA A 363 -8.64 -6.87 11.22
CA ALA A 363 -8.32 -7.62 12.43
C ALA A 363 -7.41 -8.83 12.17
N THR A 364 -7.36 -9.34 10.93
CA THR A 364 -6.36 -10.34 10.51
C THR A 364 -4.92 -9.83 10.51
N THR A 365 -4.72 -8.54 10.78
CA THR A 365 -3.41 -7.85 10.83
C THR A 365 -2.66 -8.19 12.12
N LYS A 366 -2.09 -9.41 12.24
CA LYS A 366 -0.98 -9.65 13.17
C LYS A 366 0.31 -9.07 12.57
N ILE A 367 0.42 -7.75 12.49
CA ILE A 367 1.72 -7.13 12.20
C ILE A 367 2.41 -6.84 13.53
N THR A 368 3.42 -7.65 13.83
CA THR A 368 4.35 -7.43 14.94
C THR A 368 5.28 -6.27 14.58
N PHE A 369 4.80 -5.03 14.64
CA PHE A 369 5.68 -3.88 14.54
C PHE A 369 6.45 -3.74 15.86
N ALA A 370 7.77 -3.89 15.82
CA ALA A 370 8.64 -3.31 16.85
C ALA A 370 8.34 -1.82 16.93
N THR A 371 7.87 -1.36 18.09
CA THR A 371 7.37 0.00 18.29
C THR A 371 8.51 0.99 18.37
N ASN A 372 8.48 1.99 17.48
CA ASN A 372 8.63 3.39 17.87
C ASN A 372 7.96 4.30 16.83
N GLY A 373 6.94 5.07 17.26
CA GLY A 373 6.40 6.22 16.52
C GLY A 373 5.12 5.99 15.71
N LYS A 374 3.96 6.27 16.34
CA LYS A 374 2.65 6.64 15.75
C LYS A 374 2.05 5.69 14.67
N ARG A 375 1.34 4.67 15.15
CA ARG A 375 0.40 3.84 14.36
C ARG A 375 -1.00 4.45 14.33
N ASN A 376 -1.52 4.76 13.15
CA ASN A 376 -2.96 4.89 12.89
C ASN A 376 -3.46 3.58 12.28
N LEU A 377 -4.68 3.16 12.66
CA LEU A 377 -5.27 1.83 12.50
C LEU A 377 -4.83 0.84 13.61
N GLN A 378 -5.33 1.07 14.83
CA GLN A 378 -5.18 0.16 15.97
C GLN A 378 -6.51 -0.53 16.27
N PRO A 379 -6.69 -1.82 15.91
CA PRO A 379 -7.93 -2.57 16.15
C PRO A 379 -8.25 -2.77 17.65
N ASP A 380 -7.33 -2.45 18.56
CA ASP A 380 -7.47 -2.70 20.01
C ASP A 380 -8.07 -1.52 20.81
N ARG A 381 -8.52 -0.45 20.14
CA ARG A 381 -8.99 0.78 20.82
C ARG A 381 -10.46 0.76 21.21
N ILE A 382 -11.28 -0.05 20.55
CA ILE A 382 -12.70 -0.21 20.82
C ILE A 382 -13.06 -1.69 20.89
N ALA A 383 -13.65 -2.12 22.00
CA ALA A 383 -14.20 -3.46 22.17
C ALA A 383 -15.73 -3.38 22.10
N VAL A 384 -16.35 -4.25 21.29
CA VAL A 384 -17.80 -4.23 21.05
C VAL A 384 -18.42 -5.55 21.47
N LYS A 385 -19.60 -5.49 22.09
CA LYS A 385 -20.41 -6.66 22.44
C LYS A 385 -21.87 -6.41 22.08
N SER A 386 -22.48 -7.38 21.40
CA SER A 386 -23.93 -7.43 21.19
C SER A 386 -24.57 -8.30 22.27
N SER A 387 -25.62 -7.82 22.91
CA SER A 387 -26.40 -8.61 23.87
C SER A 387 -27.84 -8.14 23.90
N GLY A 388 -28.77 -9.03 23.50
CA GLY A 388 -30.19 -8.72 23.45
C GLY A 388 -30.49 -7.51 22.56
N SER A 389 -31.19 -6.51 23.09
CA SER A 389 -31.59 -5.30 22.35
C SER A 389 -30.55 -4.17 22.37
N ARG A 390 -29.28 -4.47 22.69
CA ARG A 390 -28.22 -3.48 22.86
C ARG A 390 -26.92 -3.93 22.22
N ILE A 391 -26.23 -2.97 21.59
CA ILE A 391 -24.80 -3.11 21.30
C ILE A 391 -24.06 -2.16 22.23
N SER A 392 -23.19 -2.72 23.07
CA SER A 392 -22.32 -1.95 23.96
C SER A 392 -20.90 -1.94 23.41
N PHE A 393 -20.18 -0.86 23.71
CA PHE A 393 -18.76 -0.77 23.38
C PHE A 393 -17.97 -0.12 24.52
N THR A 394 -16.67 -0.40 24.57
CA THR A 394 -15.73 0.18 25.53
C THR A 394 -14.49 0.65 24.78
N ILE A 395 -14.05 1.87 25.07
CA ILE A 395 -12.86 2.49 24.49
C ILE A 395 -11.75 2.51 25.53
N GLY A 396 -10.64 1.83 25.22
CA GLY A 396 -9.51 1.68 26.13
C GLY A 396 -8.62 2.93 26.23
N SER A 397 -8.63 3.80 25.22
CA SER A 397 -7.77 4.98 25.15
C SER A 397 -8.45 6.22 25.77
N MET A 398 -7.85 6.80 26.81
CA MET A 398 -8.40 7.96 27.53
C MET A 398 -8.64 9.17 26.63
N ASP A 399 -7.71 9.48 25.73
CA ASP A 399 -7.81 10.64 24.83
C ASP A 399 -8.93 10.51 23.79
N LEU A 400 -9.47 9.30 23.63
CA LEU A 400 -10.45 9.00 22.60
C LEU A 400 -11.89 8.90 23.14
N LYS A 401 -12.08 9.00 24.46
CA LYS A 401 -13.38 8.91 25.15
C LYS A 401 -14.32 10.11 24.89
N HIS A 402 -13.90 11.08 24.10
CA HIS A 402 -14.76 12.20 23.68
C HIS A 402 -15.19 12.10 22.22
N ASN A 403 -14.78 11.05 21.51
CA ASN A 403 -15.10 10.88 20.09
C ASN A 403 -16.50 10.29 19.91
N THR A 404 -17.21 10.81 18.91
CA THR A 404 -18.49 10.23 18.47
C THR A 404 -18.23 8.85 17.85
N VAL A 405 -18.88 7.83 18.38
CA VAL A 405 -18.88 6.47 17.82
C VAL A 405 -20.11 6.32 16.94
N TYR A 406 -19.91 5.75 15.75
CA TYR A 406 -20.98 5.51 14.79
C TYR A 406 -21.38 4.03 14.81
N LEU A 407 -22.67 3.77 14.66
CA LEU A 407 -23.22 2.48 14.26
C LEU A 407 -23.68 2.60 12.81
N THR A 408 -23.15 1.77 11.93
CA THR A 408 -23.48 1.76 10.50
C THR A 408 -23.98 0.39 10.08
N SER A 409 -24.89 0.37 9.10
CA SER A 409 -25.19 -0.85 8.35
C SER A 409 -23.96 -1.28 7.56
N ILE A 410 -23.91 -2.55 7.18
CA ILE A 410 -22.86 -3.06 6.28
C ILE A 410 -22.86 -2.44 4.88
N ASN A 411 -23.86 -1.62 4.53
CA ASN A 411 -23.86 -0.89 3.27
C ASN A 411 -23.45 0.59 3.41
N GLY A 412 -23.13 1.03 4.64
CA GLY A 412 -22.48 2.32 4.92
C GLY A 412 -23.44 3.37 5.43
N LYS A 413 -24.73 3.06 5.40
CA LYS A 413 -25.76 3.91 6.00
C LYS A 413 -25.53 4.01 7.49
N ARG A 414 -25.28 5.23 7.98
CA ARG A 414 -25.26 5.54 9.41
C ARG A 414 -26.64 5.31 10.00
N ILE A 415 -26.70 4.47 11.01
CA ILE A 415 -27.91 4.09 11.73
C ILE A 415 -28.06 4.96 12.97
N ALA A 416 -26.99 5.06 13.76
CA ALA A 416 -26.96 5.81 15.00
C ALA A 416 -25.56 6.33 15.27
N GLN A 417 -25.46 7.26 16.22
CA GLN A 417 -24.20 7.75 16.75
C GLN A 417 -24.35 8.04 18.25
N THR A 418 -23.28 7.85 19.02
CA THR A 418 -23.28 8.18 20.45
C THR A 418 -21.89 8.61 20.89
N ILE A 419 -21.82 9.33 22.01
CA ILE A 419 -20.55 9.71 22.65
C ILE A 419 -20.43 8.83 23.90
N PRO A 420 -19.30 8.13 24.09
CA PRO A 420 -19.09 7.32 25.28
C PRO A 420 -19.03 8.19 26.55
N ASP A 421 -19.30 7.57 27.70
CA ASP A 421 -19.15 8.20 28.99
C ASP A 421 -17.67 8.47 29.34
N PHE A 422 -17.43 9.11 30.49
CA PHE A 422 -16.07 9.40 30.99
C PHE A 422 -15.21 8.13 31.23
N ASN A 423 -15.84 6.96 31.35
CA ASN A 423 -15.14 5.68 31.46
C ASN A 423 -14.82 5.07 30.09
N GLY A 424 -15.29 5.68 28.99
CA GLY A 424 -15.11 5.19 27.63
C GLY A 424 -16.18 4.16 27.23
N LYS A 425 -17.28 4.03 27.97
CA LYS A 425 -18.36 3.09 27.69
C LYS A 425 -19.49 3.77 26.95
N GLY A 426 -20.04 3.13 25.95
CA GLY A 426 -21.24 3.61 25.26
C GLY A 426 -22.11 2.46 24.79
N GLU A 427 -23.35 2.79 24.45
CA GLU A 427 -24.31 1.81 23.93
C GLU A 427 -25.19 2.40 22.83
N PHE A 428 -25.62 1.50 21.94
CA PHE A 428 -26.67 1.76 20.97
C PHE A 428 -27.90 0.92 21.34
N PRO A 429 -29.07 1.54 21.58
CA PRO A 429 -30.33 0.82 21.66
C PRO A 429 -30.72 0.36 20.25
N ILE A 430 -30.89 -0.95 20.06
CA ILE A 430 -31.09 -1.54 18.74
C ILE A 430 -32.27 -2.51 18.67
N SER A 431 -33.29 -2.29 19.50
CA SER A 431 -34.51 -3.13 19.55
C SER A 431 -35.27 -3.24 18.22
N SER A 432 -34.97 -2.37 17.25
CA SER A 432 -35.59 -2.34 15.92
C SER A 432 -34.62 -2.68 14.77
N LEU A 433 -33.37 -3.04 15.05
CA LEU A 433 -32.45 -3.41 13.99
C LEU A 433 -32.75 -4.80 13.47
N PRO A 434 -32.82 -4.96 12.12
CA PRO A 434 -32.86 -6.29 11.52
C PRO A 434 -31.72 -7.18 11.99
N ASP A 435 -31.90 -8.50 11.88
CA ASP A 435 -30.79 -9.41 12.04
C ASP A 435 -29.76 -9.16 10.94
N GLY A 436 -28.49 -9.04 11.31
CA GLY A 436 -27.45 -8.75 10.34
C GLY A 436 -26.12 -8.33 10.92
N MET A 437 -25.21 -8.00 10.01
CA MET A 437 -23.89 -7.48 10.35
C MET A 437 -23.89 -5.95 10.30
N TYR A 438 -23.28 -5.38 11.32
CA TYR A 438 -23.14 -3.95 11.52
C TYR A 438 -21.69 -3.60 11.81
N ILE A 439 -21.35 -2.33 11.66
CA ILE A 439 -20.00 -1.84 11.95
C ILE A 439 -20.11 -0.71 12.98
N ILE A 440 -19.24 -0.76 13.99
CA ILE A 440 -19.16 0.23 15.06
C ILE A 440 -17.75 0.79 15.14
N GLY A 441 -17.64 2.11 15.21
CA GLY A 441 -16.35 2.77 15.35
C GLY A 441 -16.31 4.19 14.79
N ASN A 442 -15.10 4.66 14.54
CA ASN A 442 -14.79 5.85 13.76
C ASN A 442 -13.31 5.82 13.33
N LYS A 443 -12.90 6.77 12.50
CA LYS A 443 -11.51 6.92 12.04
C LYS A 443 -10.43 6.97 13.14
N ASN A 444 -10.76 7.42 14.36
CA ASN A 444 -9.81 7.57 15.46
C ASN A 444 -9.71 6.30 16.34
N LEU A 445 -10.82 5.55 16.43
CA LEU A 445 -10.98 4.33 17.23
C LEU A 445 -10.70 3.05 16.44
N GLY A 446 -10.71 3.12 15.11
CA GLY A 446 -10.86 1.94 14.27
C GLY A 446 -12.32 1.46 14.25
N TRP A 447 -12.57 0.43 13.46
CA TRP A 447 -13.90 -0.13 13.24
C TRP A 447 -13.94 -1.58 13.64
N THR A 448 -14.99 -1.95 14.38
CA THR A 448 -15.26 -3.31 14.83
C THR A 448 -16.61 -3.75 14.30
N LYS A 449 -16.61 -4.93 13.67
CA LYS A 449 -17.82 -5.58 13.21
C LYS A 449 -18.58 -6.16 14.41
N VAL A 450 -19.90 -6.05 14.37
CA VAL A 450 -20.81 -6.64 15.34
C VAL A 450 -21.99 -7.28 14.63
N THR A 451 -22.34 -8.49 15.05
CA THR A 451 -23.49 -9.22 14.52
C THR A 451 -24.63 -9.14 15.52
N THR A 452 -25.83 -8.81 15.05
CA THR A 452 -27.06 -8.99 15.83
C THR A 452 -27.60 -10.39 15.55
N PHE A 453 -27.91 -11.12 16.62
CA PHE A 453 -28.47 -12.46 16.54
C PHE A 453 -29.88 -12.46 17.16
N PRO A 454 -30.75 -13.43 16.81
CA PRO A 454 -32.00 -13.62 17.51
C PRO A 454 -31.74 -13.83 19.00
N ALA A 455 -32.53 -13.18 19.86
CA ALA A 455 -32.46 -13.37 21.30
C ALA A 455 -32.60 -14.87 21.65
N GLY A 456 -31.49 -15.54 22.00
CA GLY A 456 -31.52 -16.95 22.43
C GLY A 456 -30.35 -17.87 22.04
N ARG A 457 -29.30 -17.41 21.33
CA ARG A 457 -28.05 -18.18 21.17
C ARG A 457 -26.85 -17.30 21.55
N GLN A 458 -26.14 -17.71 22.61
CA GLN A 458 -24.88 -17.09 23.07
C GLN A 458 -23.73 -17.47 22.14
#